data_AF-A0A1I5J169-F1
#
_entry.id   AF-A0A1I5J169-F1
#
_cell.length_a   1.000
_cell.length_b   1.000
_cell.length_c   1.000
_cell.angle_alpha   90.00
_cell.angle_beta   90.00
_cell.angle_gamma   90.00
#
_symmetry.space_group_name_H-M   'P 1'
#
loop_
_entity.id
_entity.type
_entity.pdbx_description
1 polymer ?
#
loop_
_entity_poly.entity_id
_entity_poly.type
_entity_poly.pdbx_seq_one_letter_code
_entity_poly.pdbx_strand_id
1 'polypeptide(L)'
;GQWHNGGRIAQKASLMDVDIENNIWVDCATEGSGILRRILAGKNTDNLKSAVVNNNTWILNGTAEDATSYNKTEGVDIATAPVFADAANGDFTLGDCAQYTAQTGDPRWIEEEPAKFYIIGDMNDWSLTSMTEMTFNAETQAYEYEYAPATAAAFAFSDVATSESWDDFNANHRYAIGEGDQDAKLNETVDLKKVNGAILLAAGTYKISVAKDKSTVTITGEVTPPTPVTVDKLYIMGTGTPKEWGGTTELTFNETTQAFEYEATVTTEDTYLTFGDAEFTSWSDFNGKHRYAPGEGNTEAVVDAEVQLVLVNDGNVLLKTPGTYKISVTKDLKMTITTGGTGINSIYVDGVSGDIFSDGKPVYNLSGQRVFKGYKGVVIKNGKKIVVK
;
A
#
# COMPACT_ATOMS: atom_id res chain seq x y z
N GLY A 1 27.10 -57.71 -3.83
CA GLY A 1 27.62 -57.87 -5.20
C GLY A 1 28.68 -56.84 -5.50
N GLN A 2 29.42 -56.94 -6.62
CA GLN A 2 30.23 -55.81 -7.09
C GLN A 2 29.29 -54.70 -7.58
N TRP A 3 29.58 -53.44 -7.28
CA TRP A 3 28.75 -52.29 -7.71
C TRP A 3 28.89 -51.99 -9.20
N HIS A 4 30.03 -52.37 -9.78
CA HIS A 4 30.35 -52.22 -11.19
C HIS A 4 31.32 -53.32 -11.62
N ASN A 5 31.69 -53.35 -12.91
CA ASN A 5 32.71 -54.27 -13.44
C ASN A 5 34.12 -53.83 -13.00
N GLY A 6 34.41 -54.03 -11.71
CA GLY A 6 35.65 -53.58 -11.08
C GLY A 6 36.90 -54.18 -11.71
N GLY A 7 36.82 -55.38 -12.30
CA GLY A 7 37.96 -56.01 -12.96
C GLY A 7 38.48 -55.25 -14.17
N ARG A 8 37.58 -54.69 -15.00
CA ARG A 8 37.97 -53.88 -16.16
C ARG A 8 38.39 -52.46 -15.77
N ILE A 9 37.75 -51.89 -14.75
CA ILE A 9 38.08 -50.56 -14.22
C ILE A 9 39.47 -50.57 -13.57
N ALA A 10 39.75 -51.58 -12.73
CA ALA A 10 41.04 -51.73 -12.06
C ALA A 10 42.24 -51.86 -13.03
N GLN A 11 42.02 -52.44 -14.22
CA GLN A 11 43.05 -52.56 -15.27
C GLN A 11 43.34 -51.23 -15.99
N LYS A 12 42.47 -50.24 -15.84
CA LYS A 12 42.58 -48.92 -16.48
C LYS A 12 42.60 -47.77 -15.46
N ALA A 13 42.96 -48.07 -14.20
CA ALA A 13 42.95 -47.12 -13.09
C ALA A 13 43.71 -45.82 -13.42
N SER A 14 44.88 -45.92 -14.06
CA SER A 14 45.71 -44.77 -14.46
C SER A 14 45.09 -43.87 -15.54
N LEU A 15 43.91 -44.21 -16.06
CA LEU A 15 43.14 -43.40 -17.00
C LEU A 15 41.85 -42.85 -16.38
N MET A 16 41.59 -43.17 -15.10
CA MET A 16 40.35 -42.83 -14.41
C MET A 16 40.52 -41.52 -13.64
N ASP A 17 39.62 -40.59 -13.92
CA ASP A 17 39.40 -39.37 -13.13
C ASP A 17 38.19 -39.62 -12.23
N VAL A 18 38.35 -39.41 -10.93
CA VAL A 18 37.29 -39.65 -9.93
C VAL A 18 37.05 -38.39 -9.13
N ASP A 19 35.78 -38.00 -9.04
CA ASP A 19 35.32 -36.88 -8.24
C ASP A 19 34.15 -37.37 -7.38
N ILE A 20 34.38 -37.43 -6.07
CA ILE A 20 33.41 -37.90 -5.08
C ILE A 20 33.44 -36.91 -3.93
N GLU A 21 32.52 -35.95 -3.94
CA GLU A 21 32.46 -34.91 -2.91
C GLU A 21 31.05 -34.75 -2.36
N ASN A 22 30.95 -34.41 -1.07
CA ASN A 22 29.71 -34.02 -0.40
C ASN A 22 28.63 -35.13 -0.37
N ASN A 23 29.01 -36.40 -0.26
CA ASN A 23 28.06 -37.52 -0.25
C ASN A 23 27.88 -38.15 1.14
N ILE A 24 26.71 -38.72 1.37
CA ILE A 24 26.44 -39.57 2.54
C ILE A 24 26.32 -41.03 2.08
N TRP A 25 27.17 -41.90 2.64
CA TRP A 25 27.11 -43.34 2.42
C TRP A 25 26.93 -44.05 3.76
N VAL A 26 25.76 -44.66 3.97
CA VAL A 26 25.41 -45.41 5.18
C VAL A 26 24.95 -46.80 4.78
N ASP A 27 25.56 -47.83 5.39
CA ASP A 27 25.17 -49.24 5.24
C ASP A 27 25.09 -49.74 3.79
N CYS A 28 25.86 -49.11 2.90
CA CYS A 28 25.91 -49.45 1.48
C CYS A 28 26.80 -50.70 1.21
N ALA A 29 27.54 -51.17 2.21
CA ALA A 29 28.40 -52.35 2.13
C ALA A 29 27.89 -53.47 3.06
N THR A 30 28.09 -54.73 2.68
CA THR A 30 27.61 -55.87 3.47
C THR A 30 28.53 -56.26 4.63
N GLU A 31 29.86 -56.05 4.50
CA GLU A 31 30.87 -56.41 5.53
C GLU A 31 32.17 -55.59 5.32
N GLY A 32 32.76 -55.09 6.42
CA GLY A 32 34.09 -54.43 6.50
C GLY A 32 34.23 -53.09 5.75
N SER A 33 35.35 -52.38 5.94
CA SER A 33 35.68 -51.12 5.24
C SER A 33 35.68 -51.32 3.73
N GLY A 34 34.62 -50.82 3.07
CA GLY A 34 34.27 -51.34 1.75
C GLY A 34 33.61 -50.34 0.82
N ILE A 35 33.08 -49.22 1.30
CA ILE A 35 32.31 -48.31 0.46
C ILE A 35 33.22 -47.66 -0.57
N LEU A 36 34.21 -46.86 -0.11
CA LEU A 36 35.15 -46.20 -1.02
C LEU A 36 35.96 -47.21 -1.85
N ARG A 37 36.38 -48.32 -1.24
CA ARG A 37 37.05 -49.43 -1.94
C ARG A 37 36.24 -49.93 -3.12
N ARG A 38 34.93 -50.08 -2.98
CA ARG A 38 34.04 -50.58 -4.04
C ARG A 38 33.90 -49.55 -5.15
N ILE A 39 33.78 -48.27 -4.81
CA ILE A 39 33.76 -47.19 -5.80
C ILE A 39 35.04 -47.20 -6.63
N LEU A 40 36.21 -47.30 -5.98
CA LEU A 40 37.53 -47.27 -6.62
C LEU A 40 38.00 -48.63 -7.18
N ALA A 41 37.13 -49.64 -7.26
CA ALA A 41 37.49 -50.98 -7.75
C ALA A 41 38.70 -51.64 -7.02
N GLY A 42 38.87 -51.33 -5.73
CA GLY A 42 39.98 -51.82 -4.92
C GLY A 42 41.31 -51.10 -5.13
N LYS A 43 41.32 -50.00 -5.88
CA LYS A 43 42.48 -49.11 -6.05
C LYS A 43 42.45 -47.99 -5.03
N ASN A 44 43.62 -47.49 -4.67
CA ASN A 44 43.72 -46.23 -3.93
C ASN A 44 43.80 -45.06 -4.90
N THR A 45 43.59 -43.84 -4.39
CA THR A 45 43.60 -42.60 -5.19
C THR A 45 44.92 -42.38 -5.94
N ASP A 46 46.06 -42.84 -5.40
CA ASP A 46 47.38 -42.73 -6.05
C ASP A 46 47.52 -43.60 -7.32
N ASN A 47 46.66 -44.61 -7.48
CA ASN A 47 46.64 -45.44 -8.68
C ASN A 47 45.82 -44.82 -9.82
N LEU A 48 45.13 -43.71 -9.56
CA LEU A 48 44.22 -43.05 -10.50
C LEU A 48 44.93 -41.94 -11.26
N LYS A 49 44.33 -41.50 -12.36
CA LYS A 49 44.82 -40.33 -13.11
C LYS A 49 44.62 -39.05 -12.30
N SER A 50 43.44 -38.91 -11.70
CA SER A 50 43.12 -37.90 -10.70
C SER A 50 42.03 -38.41 -9.77
N ALA A 51 42.04 -37.90 -8.54
CA ALA A 51 41.03 -38.20 -7.54
C ALA A 51 40.77 -36.97 -6.67
N VAL A 52 39.50 -36.66 -6.44
CA VAL A 52 39.03 -35.71 -5.43
C VAL A 52 38.04 -36.46 -4.54
N VAL A 53 38.35 -36.56 -3.26
CA VAL A 53 37.54 -37.29 -2.27
C VAL A 53 37.42 -36.46 -1.00
N ASN A 54 36.42 -35.58 -0.95
CA ASN A 54 36.26 -34.60 0.13
C ASN A 54 34.86 -34.60 0.74
N ASN A 55 34.78 -34.31 2.04
CA ASN A 55 33.52 -34.02 2.72
C ASN A 55 32.47 -35.13 2.55
N ASN A 56 32.92 -36.39 2.55
CA ASN A 56 32.03 -37.54 2.44
C ASN A 56 31.85 -38.21 3.80
N THR A 57 30.71 -38.86 3.98
CA THR A 57 30.41 -39.72 5.14
C THR A 57 30.49 -41.19 4.71
N TRP A 58 31.29 -41.99 5.43
CA TRP A 58 31.45 -43.43 5.19
C TRP A 58 31.08 -44.21 6.46
N ILE A 59 29.81 -44.61 6.60
CA ILE A 59 29.29 -45.26 7.81
C ILE A 59 28.83 -46.68 7.49
N LEU A 60 29.25 -47.63 8.30
CA LEU A 60 28.82 -49.02 8.25
C LEU A 60 28.46 -49.50 9.66
N ASN A 61 27.25 -50.04 9.83
CA ASN A 61 26.68 -50.49 11.09
C ASN A 61 26.84 -49.44 12.21
N GLY A 62 26.58 -48.17 11.90
CA GLY A 62 26.69 -47.04 12.83
C GLY A 62 28.11 -46.60 13.18
N THR A 63 29.15 -47.16 12.54
CA THR A 63 30.55 -46.81 12.80
C THR A 63 31.22 -46.26 11.53
N ALA A 64 32.11 -45.27 11.68
CA ALA A 64 32.90 -44.76 10.56
C ALA A 64 33.85 -45.84 10.01
N GLU A 65 33.90 -45.96 8.69
CA GLU A 65 34.88 -46.81 8.02
C GLU A 65 36.26 -46.14 8.02
N ASP A 66 37.32 -46.95 8.17
CA ASP A 66 38.69 -46.51 7.89
C ASP A 66 38.93 -46.49 6.37
N ALA A 67 38.81 -45.31 5.78
CA ALA A 67 39.03 -45.07 4.36
C ALA A 67 40.52 -44.80 4.00
N THR A 68 41.42 -44.66 4.99
CA THR A 68 42.80 -44.13 4.79
C THR A 68 43.68 -44.99 3.88
N SER A 69 43.36 -46.26 3.72
CA SER A 69 44.06 -47.17 2.80
C SER A 69 43.71 -46.93 1.33
N TYR A 70 42.57 -46.27 1.06
CA TYR A 70 42.04 -46.01 -0.27
C TYR A 70 42.03 -44.51 -0.61
N ASN A 71 41.71 -43.66 0.36
CA ASN A 71 41.78 -42.20 0.27
C ASN A 71 43.18 -41.72 0.70
N LYS A 72 44.04 -41.40 -0.26
CA LYS A 72 45.36 -40.76 -0.02
C LYS A 72 45.36 -39.27 -0.38
N THR A 73 44.24 -38.77 -0.88
CA THR A 73 44.05 -37.34 -1.15
C THR A 73 43.82 -36.57 0.15
N GLU A 74 44.26 -35.32 0.19
CA GLU A 74 44.02 -34.43 1.32
C GLU A 74 42.54 -34.02 1.34
N GLY A 75 41.82 -34.42 2.39
CA GLY A 75 40.39 -34.16 2.57
C GLY A 75 39.93 -34.57 3.96
N VAL A 76 38.93 -33.89 4.52
CA VAL A 76 38.32 -34.25 5.80
C VAL A 76 37.05 -35.05 5.54
N ASP A 77 37.08 -36.34 5.85
CA ASP A 77 35.87 -37.17 5.90
C ASP A 77 35.05 -36.82 7.14
N ILE A 78 33.72 -36.84 7.03
CA ILE A 78 32.82 -36.69 8.18
C ILE A 78 32.67 -38.05 8.86
N ALA A 79 33.34 -38.24 10.00
CA ALA A 79 33.40 -39.51 10.73
C ALA A 79 32.22 -39.74 11.70
N THR A 80 31.25 -38.83 11.76
CA THR A 80 30.05 -38.98 12.59
C THR A 80 28.88 -39.54 11.78
N ALA A 81 28.07 -40.41 12.38
CA ALA A 81 26.86 -40.91 11.72
C ALA A 81 25.85 -39.77 11.46
N PRO A 82 25.15 -39.77 10.31
CA PRO A 82 24.09 -38.81 10.05
C PRO A 82 22.86 -39.10 10.92
N VAL A 83 22.07 -38.06 11.19
CA VAL A 83 20.81 -38.17 11.91
C VAL A 83 19.67 -38.02 10.90
N PHE A 84 19.06 -39.12 10.50
CA PHE A 84 17.89 -39.11 9.62
C PHE A 84 16.59 -39.04 10.42
N ALA A 85 15.58 -38.36 9.89
CA ALA A 85 14.26 -38.25 10.52
C ALA A 85 13.56 -39.61 10.65
N ASP A 86 13.48 -40.40 9.57
CA ASP A 86 12.90 -41.75 9.58
C ASP A 86 13.44 -42.62 8.44
N ALA A 87 14.70 -43.02 8.55
CA ALA A 87 15.38 -43.83 7.55
C ALA A 87 14.70 -45.19 7.29
N ALA A 88 14.00 -45.75 8.29
CA ALA A 88 13.30 -47.03 8.14
C ALA A 88 12.12 -46.95 7.17
N ASN A 89 11.48 -45.77 7.09
CA ASN A 89 10.38 -45.49 6.17
C ASN A 89 10.80 -44.68 4.93
N GLY A 90 12.11 -44.51 4.70
CA GLY A 90 12.67 -43.82 3.53
C GLY A 90 12.73 -42.29 3.65
N ASP A 91 12.50 -41.74 4.84
CA ASP A 91 12.71 -40.32 5.11
C ASP A 91 14.14 -40.07 5.59
N PHE A 92 14.99 -39.68 4.65
CA PHE A 92 16.39 -39.34 4.88
C PHE A 92 16.62 -37.86 5.21
N THR A 93 15.59 -37.13 5.67
CA THR A 93 15.75 -35.72 6.09
C THR A 93 16.81 -35.65 7.18
N LEU A 94 17.82 -34.79 7.00
CA LEU A 94 18.84 -34.59 8.02
C LEU A 94 18.29 -33.73 9.17
N GLY A 95 18.49 -34.21 10.39
CA GLY A 95 18.37 -33.40 11.60
C GLY A 95 19.65 -32.60 11.87
N ASP A 96 19.74 -32.03 13.08
CA ASP A 96 20.93 -31.28 13.52
C ASP A 96 22.14 -32.22 13.69
N CYS A 97 23.01 -32.25 12.68
CA CYS A 97 24.19 -33.11 12.59
C CYS A 97 25.28 -32.49 11.71
N ALA A 98 26.49 -33.06 11.75
CA ALA A 98 27.64 -32.55 11.01
C ALA A 98 27.39 -32.47 9.50
N GLN A 99 26.64 -33.43 8.93
CA GLN A 99 26.28 -33.47 7.52
C GLN A 99 25.35 -32.32 7.12
N TYR A 100 24.44 -31.91 8.02
CA TYR A 100 23.55 -30.77 7.80
C TYR A 100 24.34 -29.46 7.78
N THR A 101 25.26 -29.27 8.73
CA THR A 101 26.17 -28.11 8.74
C THR A 101 27.09 -28.07 7.52
N ALA A 102 27.58 -29.23 7.08
CA ALA A 102 28.48 -29.37 5.95
C ALA A 102 27.76 -29.42 4.60
N GLN A 103 26.41 -29.40 4.59
CA GLN A 103 25.59 -29.42 3.38
C GLN A 103 25.91 -30.60 2.44
N THR A 104 25.96 -31.83 2.99
CA THR A 104 26.36 -33.07 2.28
C THR A 104 25.25 -34.12 2.19
N GLY A 105 25.09 -34.81 1.04
CA GLY A 105 23.99 -35.79 0.78
C GLY A 105 22.67 -35.22 0.23
N ASP A 106 21.64 -35.09 1.09
CA ASP A 106 20.27 -34.65 0.76
C ASP A 106 20.10 -33.13 0.51
N PRO A 107 19.84 -32.66 -0.72
CA PRO A 107 19.82 -31.23 -1.07
C PRO A 107 18.74 -30.39 -0.36
N ARG A 108 17.94 -30.92 0.57
CA ARG A 108 16.91 -30.16 1.29
C ARG A 108 17.42 -29.07 2.24
N TRP A 109 18.72 -28.94 2.48
CA TRP A 109 19.32 -27.71 3.06
C TRP A 109 19.50 -26.59 2.02
N ILE A 110 19.35 -26.89 0.73
CA ILE A 110 19.22 -25.86 -0.30
C ILE A 110 17.86 -25.24 -0.03
N GLU A 111 17.87 -24.02 0.48
CA GLU A 111 16.65 -23.25 0.70
C GLU A 111 15.88 -23.24 -0.64
N GLU A 112 14.66 -23.77 -0.63
CA GLU A 112 13.83 -23.72 -1.84
C GLU A 112 13.71 -22.26 -2.27
N GLU A 113 13.90 -22.01 -3.56
CA GLU A 113 13.62 -20.70 -4.15
C GLU A 113 12.25 -20.26 -3.64
N PRO A 114 12.15 -19.08 -3.01
CA PRO A 114 10.93 -18.62 -2.40
C PRO A 114 9.83 -18.63 -3.47
N ALA A 115 8.67 -19.21 -3.12
CA ALA A 115 7.54 -19.25 -4.03
C ALA A 115 7.28 -17.84 -4.58
N LYS A 116 7.10 -17.71 -5.90
CA LYS A 116 6.89 -16.40 -6.51
C LYS A 116 5.60 -15.75 -5.98
N PHE A 117 5.60 -14.43 -5.94
CA PHE A 117 4.45 -13.65 -5.51
C PHE A 117 4.30 -12.43 -6.42
N TYR A 118 3.06 -12.03 -6.66
CA TYR A 118 2.73 -11.07 -7.71
C TYR A 118 1.79 -10.00 -7.19
N ILE A 119 1.84 -8.83 -7.82
CA ILE A 119 0.92 -7.72 -7.62
C ILE A 119 0.09 -7.50 -8.89
N ILE A 120 -1.19 -7.19 -8.73
CA ILE A 120 -2.15 -6.91 -9.80
C ILE A 120 -3.00 -5.71 -9.41
N GLY A 121 -3.24 -4.78 -10.32
CA GLY A 121 -3.97 -3.57 -10.04
C GLY A 121 -3.95 -2.60 -11.21
N ASP A 122 -4.13 -1.32 -10.90
CA ASP A 122 -4.09 -0.25 -11.92
C ASP A 122 -2.71 -0.14 -12.60
N MET A 123 -1.64 -0.64 -11.98
CA MET A 123 -0.30 -0.68 -12.58
C MET A 123 -0.19 -1.57 -13.83
N ASN A 124 -1.12 -2.51 -13.99
CA ASN A 124 -1.12 -3.48 -15.09
C ASN A 124 -2.53 -3.74 -15.63
N ASP A 125 -3.39 -2.72 -15.53
CA ASP A 125 -4.77 -2.72 -16.04
C ASP A 125 -5.60 -3.91 -15.55
N TRP A 126 -5.34 -4.41 -14.33
CA TRP A 126 -5.99 -5.60 -13.77
C TRP A 126 -5.91 -6.84 -14.68
N SER A 127 -4.83 -6.97 -15.46
CA SER A 127 -4.67 -8.08 -16.40
C SER A 127 -4.31 -9.39 -15.69
N LEU A 128 -5.23 -10.37 -15.74
CA LEU A 128 -5.01 -11.74 -15.24
C LEU A 128 -3.94 -12.53 -16.02
N THR A 129 -3.41 -11.98 -17.10
CA THR A 129 -2.36 -12.62 -17.92
C THR A 129 -1.00 -11.93 -17.83
N SER A 130 -0.91 -10.81 -17.13
CA SER A 130 0.33 -10.02 -17.00
C SER A 130 0.46 -9.41 -15.62
N MET A 131 0.34 -10.25 -14.58
CA MET A 131 0.60 -9.86 -13.20
C MET A 131 2.09 -9.53 -13.02
N THR A 132 2.39 -8.54 -12.18
CA THR A 132 3.77 -8.08 -11.98
C THR A 132 4.41 -8.88 -10.86
N GLU A 133 5.55 -9.54 -11.13
CA GLU A 133 6.30 -10.29 -10.12
C GLU A 133 6.94 -9.32 -9.11
N MET A 134 6.80 -9.63 -7.83
CA MET A 134 7.45 -8.91 -6.73
C MET A 134 8.84 -9.50 -6.46
N THR A 135 9.78 -8.67 -6.01
CA THR A 135 11.16 -9.13 -5.72
C THR A 135 11.24 -9.69 -4.31
N PHE A 136 11.65 -10.94 -4.13
CA PHE A 136 11.91 -11.47 -2.79
C PHE A 136 13.21 -10.91 -2.21
N ASN A 137 13.13 -10.39 -0.98
CA ASN A 137 14.25 -9.90 -0.20
C ASN A 137 14.54 -10.88 0.96
N ALA A 138 15.67 -11.58 0.88
CA ALA A 138 16.05 -12.59 1.88
C ALA A 138 16.40 -12.00 3.26
N GLU A 139 16.82 -10.73 3.33
CA GLU A 139 17.15 -10.07 4.61
C GLU A 139 15.89 -9.73 5.39
N THR A 140 14.86 -9.25 4.71
CA THR A 140 13.57 -8.88 5.33
C THR A 140 12.55 -10.03 5.34
N GLN A 141 12.84 -11.14 4.65
CA GLN A 141 11.92 -12.26 4.44
C GLN A 141 10.56 -11.78 3.90
N ALA A 142 10.61 -10.92 2.87
CA ALA A 142 9.42 -10.29 2.29
C ALA A 142 9.52 -10.12 0.77
N TYR A 143 8.37 -10.08 0.11
CA TYR A 143 8.22 -9.70 -1.29
C TYR A 143 8.05 -8.18 -1.39
N GLU A 144 8.90 -7.53 -2.16
CA GLU A 144 8.97 -6.08 -2.26
C GLU A 144 8.63 -5.58 -3.67
N TYR A 145 7.91 -4.47 -3.74
CA TYR A 145 7.58 -3.77 -4.98
C TYR A 145 7.57 -2.27 -4.76
N GLU A 146 8.16 -1.53 -5.70
CA GLU A 146 8.11 -0.06 -5.72
C GLU A 146 6.98 0.39 -6.65
N TYR A 147 6.10 1.24 -6.13
CA TYR A 147 4.95 1.73 -6.88
C TYR A 147 4.81 3.25 -6.74
N ALA A 148 4.70 3.94 -7.87
CA ALA A 148 4.56 5.39 -7.91
C ALA A 148 3.33 5.82 -8.74
N PRO A 149 2.10 5.59 -8.24
CA PRO A 149 0.91 5.96 -8.99
C PRO A 149 0.77 7.49 -9.05
N ALA A 150 0.46 8.00 -10.25
CA ALA A 150 0.25 9.43 -10.48
C ALA A 150 -1.12 9.94 -9.98
N THR A 151 -2.07 9.03 -9.81
CA THR A 151 -3.40 9.27 -9.25
C THR A 151 -3.66 8.27 -8.13
N ALA A 152 -4.84 8.32 -7.49
CA ALA A 152 -5.24 7.20 -6.64
C ALA A 152 -5.27 5.91 -7.47
N ALA A 153 -4.81 4.81 -6.89
CA ALA A 153 -4.67 3.53 -7.56
C ALA A 153 -4.98 2.36 -6.63
N ALA A 154 -5.66 1.35 -7.15
CA ALA A 154 -6.06 0.15 -6.45
C ALA A 154 -5.23 -1.06 -6.90
N PHE A 155 -4.95 -1.99 -5.99
CA PHE A 155 -4.26 -3.24 -6.28
C PHE A 155 -4.60 -4.36 -5.29
N ALA A 156 -4.18 -5.57 -5.62
CA ALA A 156 -4.21 -6.77 -4.78
C ALA A 156 -2.97 -7.63 -5.09
N PHE A 157 -2.82 -8.75 -4.38
CA PHE A 157 -1.70 -9.67 -4.57
C PHE A 157 -2.17 -11.05 -5.03
N SER A 158 -1.23 -11.82 -5.58
CA SER A 158 -1.46 -13.14 -6.17
C SER A 158 -0.30 -14.09 -5.91
N ASP A 159 -0.60 -15.37 -5.68
CA ASP A 159 0.39 -16.45 -5.65
C ASP A 159 0.62 -17.14 -7.00
N VAL A 160 -0.02 -16.67 -8.07
CA VAL A 160 0.17 -17.14 -9.45
C VAL A 160 0.44 -15.96 -10.39
N ALA A 161 1.22 -16.21 -11.46
CA ALA A 161 1.54 -15.20 -12.48
C ALA A 161 0.33 -14.88 -13.39
N THR A 162 -0.57 -15.85 -13.54
CA THR A 162 -1.74 -15.76 -14.41
C THR A 162 -2.89 -16.57 -13.84
N SER A 163 -4.13 -16.16 -14.10
CA SER A 163 -5.33 -16.97 -13.84
C SER A 163 -6.26 -16.95 -15.06
N GLU A 164 -7.01 -18.02 -15.27
CA GLU A 164 -7.91 -18.18 -16.42
C GLU A 164 -9.22 -17.41 -16.24
N SER A 165 -9.60 -17.09 -15.00
CA SER A 165 -10.87 -16.40 -14.70
C SER A 165 -10.82 -15.60 -13.41
N TRP A 166 -11.66 -14.56 -13.32
CA TRP A 166 -11.82 -13.77 -12.10
C TRP A 166 -12.39 -14.57 -10.94
N ASP A 167 -13.26 -15.55 -11.21
CA ASP A 167 -13.86 -16.38 -10.16
C ASP A 167 -12.79 -17.25 -9.47
N ASP A 168 -11.93 -17.90 -10.26
CA ASP A 168 -10.79 -18.66 -9.75
C ASP A 168 -9.77 -17.77 -9.03
N PHE A 169 -9.40 -16.65 -9.65
CA PHE A 169 -8.48 -15.69 -9.06
C PHE A 169 -8.95 -15.24 -7.68
N ASN A 170 -10.20 -14.78 -7.58
CA ASN A 170 -10.76 -14.25 -6.33
C ASN A 170 -10.94 -15.32 -5.26
N ALA A 171 -11.25 -16.57 -5.64
CA ALA A 171 -11.47 -17.66 -4.69
C ALA A 171 -10.16 -18.26 -4.15
N ASN A 172 -9.16 -18.40 -5.02
CA ASN A 172 -8.01 -19.26 -4.75
C ASN A 172 -6.68 -18.51 -4.63
N HIS A 173 -6.54 -17.37 -5.32
CA HIS A 173 -5.24 -16.76 -5.57
C HIS A 173 -5.09 -15.34 -5.01
N ARG A 174 -6.19 -14.61 -4.86
CA ARG A 174 -6.16 -13.20 -4.44
C ARG A 174 -5.89 -13.07 -2.95
N TYR A 175 -4.93 -12.20 -2.60
CA TYR A 175 -4.68 -11.75 -1.23
C TYR A 175 -4.87 -10.23 -1.16
N ALA A 176 -5.62 -9.77 -0.15
CA ALA A 176 -5.89 -8.35 0.09
C ALA A 176 -6.31 -8.12 1.55
N ILE A 177 -6.58 -6.85 1.88
CA ILE A 177 -7.32 -6.47 3.10
C ILE A 177 -8.80 -6.86 2.95
N GLY A 178 -9.47 -7.15 4.07
CA GLY A 178 -10.87 -7.57 4.08
C GLY A 178 -11.81 -6.47 3.59
N GLU A 179 -12.89 -6.86 2.93
CA GLU A 179 -13.94 -5.92 2.56
C GLU A 179 -14.53 -5.26 3.83
N GLY A 180 -14.48 -3.92 3.87
CA GLY A 180 -14.90 -3.13 5.04
C GLY A 180 -13.85 -2.97 6.14
N ASP A 181 -12.65 -3.55 6.00
CA ASP A 181 -11.49 -3.15 6.81
C ASP A 181 -11.03 -1.74 6.39
N GLN A 182 -10.29 -1.05 7.28
CA GLN A 182 -9.65 0.21 6.89
C GLN A 182 -8.55 -0.07 5.86
N ASP A 183 -8.40 0.80 4.86
CA ASP A 183 -7.30 0.74 3.89
C ASP A 183 -5.94 0.60 4.57
N ALA A 184 -4.99 -0.02 3.87
CA ALA A 184 -3.64 -0.19 4.38
C ALA A 184 -3.02 1.18 4.70
N LYS A 185 -2.58 1.35 5.95
CA LYS A 185 -2.00 2.61 6.43
C LYS A 185 -0.49 2.64 6.22
N LEU A 186 0.03 3.85 6.03
CA LEU A 186 1.46 4.07 5.88
C LEU A 186 2.21 3.74 7.16
N ASN A 187 3.30 3.00 7.00
CA ASN A 187 4.21 2.54 8.05
C ASN A 187 3.52 1.69 9.13
N GLU A 188 2.37 1.11 8.81
CA GLU A 188 1.65 0.16 9.66
C GLU A 188 1.61 -1.21 8.96
N THR A 189 1.73 -2.26 9.76
CA THR A 189 1.55 -3.63 9.28
C THR A 189 0.07 -4.00 9.36
N VAL A 190 -0.47 -4.51 8.26
CA VAL A 190 -1.88 -4.88 8.12
C VAL A 190 -1.99 -6.33 7.68
N ASP A 191 -2.94 -7.07 8.26
CA ASP A 191 -3.18 -8.47 7.93
C ASP A 191 -3.74 -8.61 6.51
N LEU A 192 -3.19 -9.57 5.77
CA LEU A 192 -3.67 -10.04 4.49
C LEU A 192 -4.48 -11.32 4.65
N LYS A 193 -5.53 -11.44 3.85
CA LYS A 193 -6.41 -12.61 3.81
C LYS A 193 -6.83 -12.88 2.37
N LYS A 194 -7.24 -14.13 2.10
CA LYS A 194 -7.82 -14.50 0.80
C LYS A 194 -9.24 -14.00 0.71
N VAL A 195 -9.43 -12.85 0.08
CA VAL A 195 -10.70 -12.13 0.04
C VAL A 195 -10.86 -11.37 -1.27
N ASN A 196 -12.11 -11.06 -1.62
CA ASN A 196 -12.44 -10.16 -2.72
C ASN A 196 -12.35 -8.71 -2.23
N GLY A 197 -11.17 -8.10 -2.33
CA GLY A 197 -10.92 -6.73 -1.90
C GLY A 197 -9.67 -6.16 -2.57
N ALA A 198 -9.60 -4.84 -2.70
CA ALA A 198 -8.42 -4.15 -3.19
C ALA A 198 -7.89 -3.21 -2.11
N ILE A 199 -6.59 -2.94 -2.16
CA ILE A 199 -5.93 -1.92 -1.37
C ILE A 199 -5.90 -0.66 -2.21
N LEU A 200 -6.39 0.45 -1.68
CA LEU A 200 -6.33 1.76 -2.33
C LEU A 200 -5.15 2.58 -1.79
N LEU A 201 -4.38 3.17 -2.70
CA LEU A 201 -3.36 4.18 -2.37
C LEU A 201 -3.66 5.50 -3.07
N ALA A 202 -3.36 6.60 -2.40
CA ALA A 202 -3.32 7.92 -3.02
C ALA A 202 -2.12 8.04 -3.98
N ALA A 203 -2.08 9.10 -4.80
CA ALA A 203 -0.90 9.41 -5.60
C ALA A 203 0.34 9.58 -4.70
N GLY A 204 1.48 9.02 -5.10
CA GLY A 204 2.66 9.01 -4.23
C GLY A 204 3.77 8.12 -4.75
N THR A 205 4.81 7.95 -3.94
CA THR A 205 5.88 6.96 -4.15
C THR A 205 5.93 6.04 -2.95
N TYR A 206 5.76 4.75 -3.19
CA TYR A 206 5.62 3.74 -2.14
C TYR A 206 6.56 2.56 -2.36
N LYS A 207 7.03 2.01 -1.25
CA LYS A 207 7.58 0.67 -1.15
C LYS A 207 6.54 -0.21 -0.45
N ILE A 208 6.08 -1.24 -1.16
CA ILE A 208 5.12 -2.24 -0.69
C ILE A 208 5.92 -3.48 -0.30
N SER A 209 5.70 -4.00 0.90
CA SER A 209 6.37 -5.19 1.43
C SER A 209 5.34 -6.18 1.96
N VAL A 210 5.35 -7.42 1.44
CA VAL A 210 4.47 -8.51 1.88
C VAL A 210 5.32 -9.60 2.52
N ALA A 211 4.98 -10.05 3.72
CA ALA A 211 5.73 -11.09 4.42
C ALA A 211 5.80 -12.40 3.60
N LYS A 212 6.89 -13.18 3.73
CA LYS A 212 7.11 -14.46 3.02
C LYS A 212 5.93 -15.44 3.14
N ASP A 213 5.27 -15.43 4.30
CA ASP A 213 4.10 -16.28 4.59
C ASP A 213 2.77 -15.72 4.07
N LYS A 214 2.80 -14.56 3.39
CA LYS A 214 1.66 -13.85 2.80
C LYS A 214 0.61 -13.41 3.82
N SER A 215 1.00 -13.31 5.09
CA SER A 215 0.09 -12.99 6.20
C SER A 215 -0.13 -11.49 6.39
N THR A 216 0.83 -10.66 6.00
CA THR A 216 0.80 -9.22 6.30
C THR A 216 1.41 -8.39 5.17
N VAL A 217 0.96 -7.14 5.07
CA VAL A 217 1.51 -6.11 4.19
C VAL A 217 1.92 -4.89 5.01
N THR A 218 3.05 -4.29 4.64
CA THR A 218 3.46 -2.96 5.12
C THR A 218 3.70 -2.07 3.90
N ILE A 219 3.13 -0.87 3.94
CA ILE A 219 3.31 0.14 2.89
C ILE A 219 4.07 1.31 3.50
N THR A 220 5.21 1.67 2.91
CA THR A 220 6.02 2.81 3.34
C THR A 220 6.18 3.76 2.17
N GLY A 221 6.34 5.06 2.41
CA GLY A 221 6.51 6.02 1.33
C GLY A 221 6.00 7.41 1.66
N GLU A 222 5.99 8.25 0.64
CA GLU A 222 5.50 9.63 0.71
C GLU A 222 4.31 9.78 -0.24
N VAL A 223 3.20 10.31 0.31
CA VAL A 223 2.06 10.74 -0.49
C VAL A 223 2.46 12.01 -1.21
N THR A 224 2.32 12.02 -2.54
CA THR A 224 2.45 13.26 -3.29
C THR A 224 1.19 14.07 -3.01
N PRO A 225 1.30 15.28 -2.43
CA PRO A 225 0.13 16.12 -2.27
C PRO A 225 -0.55 16.28 -3.63
N PRO A 226 -1.89 16.18 -3.72
CA PRO A 226 -2.55 16.44 -4.99
C PRO A 226 -2.07 17.78 -5.52
N THR A 227 -1.59 17.82 -6.77
CA THR A 227 -1.23 19.07 -7.43
C THR A 227 -2.42 20.01 -7.28
N PRO A 228 -2.26 21.21 -6.69
CA PRO A 228 -3.37 22.12 -6.49
C PRO A 228 -4.03 22.40 -7.84
N VAL A 229 -5.25 21.88 -8.03
CA VAL A 229 -6.03 22.19 -9.22
C VAL A 229 -6.49 23.62 -9.07
N THR A 230 -5.97 24.50 -9.91
CA THR A 230 -6.43 25.89 -9.97
C THR A 230 -7.39 26.06 -11.12
N VAL A 231 -8.54 26.69 -10.86
CA VAL A 231 -9.53 27.00 -11.89
C VAL A 231 -9.57 28.49 -12.18
N ASP A 232 -9.68 28.85 -13.46
CA ASP A 232 -9.89 30.25 -13.88
C ASP A 232 -11.37 30.62 -13.96
N LYS A 233 -12.23 29.61 -14.12
CA LYS A 233 -13.68 29.73 -14.12
C LYS A 233 -14.27 28.66 -13.23
N LEU A 234 -15.30 29.01 -12.48
CA LEU A 234 -16.04 28.07 -11.66
C LEU A 234 -17.52 28.23 -11.98
N TYR A 235 -18.20 27.11 -12.07
CA TYR A 235 -19.62 27.03 -12.32
C TYR A 235 -20.30 26.28 -11.18
N ILE A 236 -21.54 26.64 -10.89
CA ILE A 236 -22.39 25.96 -9.91
C ILE A 236 -23.59 25.31 -10.60
N MET A 237 -23.98 24.14 -10.09
CA MET A 237 -25.17 23.38 -10.48
C MET A 237 -25.79 22.78 -9.22
N GLY A 238 -27.09 22.52 -9.26
CA GLY A 238 -27.79 21.83 -8.19
C GLY A 238 -29.11 22.49 -7.81
N THR A 239 -29.79 21.92 -6.82
CA THR A 239 -31.11 22.41 -6.39
C THR A 239 -31.04 23.85 -5.93
N GLY A 240 -31.97 24.71 -6.35
CA GLY A 240 -32.01 26.12 -5.93
C GLY A 240 -31.01 27.03 -6.66
N THR A 241 -30.26 26.49 -7.63
CA THR A 241 -29.48 27.30 -8.58
C THR A 241 -30.34 27.75 -9.77
N PRO A 242 -29.99 28.83 -10.49
CA PRO A 242 -30.82 29.34 -11.59
C PRO A 242 -31.17 28.34 -12.70
N LYS A 243 -30.34 27.32 -12.90
CA LYS A 243 -30.51 26.28 -13.94
C LYS A 243 -30.75 24.89 -13.35
N GLU A 244 -30.85 24.78 -12.03
CA GLU A 244 -31.07 23.52 -11.32
C GLU A 244 -30.07 22.43 -11.77
N TRP A 245 -30.51 21.18 -11.91
CA TRP A 245 -29.74 20.08 -12.52
C TRP A 245 -29.75 20.06 -14.05
N GLY A 246 -30.40 21.05 -14.69
CA GLY A 246 -30.50 21.16 -16.14
C GLY A 246 -29.37 21.94 -16.80
N GLY A 247 -28.51 22.61 -16.03
CA GLY A 247 -27.35 23.33 -16.56
C GLY A 247 -26.51 24.00 -15.47
N THR A 248 -25.37 24.56 -15.86
CA THR A 248 -24.47 25.26 -14.94
C THR A 248 -24.58 26.79 -15.03
N THR A 249 -24.34 27.46 -13.91
CA THR A 249 -24.28 28.93 -13.80
C THR A 249 -22.84 29.34 -13.50
N GLU A 250 -22.24 30.18 -14.34
CA GLU A 250 -20.88 30.70 -14.10
C GLU A 250 -20.88 31.62 -12.86
N LEU A 251 -19.94 31.38 -11.95
CA LEU A 251 -19.70 32.22 -10.78
C LEU A 251 -18.74 33.35 -11.14
N THR A 252 -18.99 34.54 -10.60
CA THR A 252 -18.09 35.67 -10.78
C THR A 252 -16.98 35.63 -9.74
N PHE A 253 -15.74 35.75 -10.19
CA PHE A 253 -14.59 35.90 -9.29
C PHE A 253 -14.56 37.32 -8.70
N ASN A 254 -14.51 37.41 -7.38
CA ASN A 254 -14.39 38.66 -6.65
C ASN A 254 -12.91 38.92 -6.32
N GLU A 255 -12.30 39.89 -6.99
CA GLU A 255 -10.89 40.27 -6.80
C GLU A 255 -10.56 40.75 -5.38
N THR A 256 -11.55 41.23 -4.62
CA THR A 256 -11.31 41.72 -3.24
C THR A 256 -11.22 40.55 -2.26
N THR A 257 -12.10 39.56 -2.40
CA THR A 257 -12.14 38.38 -1.51
C THR A 257 -11.31 37.22 -2.05
N GLN A 258 -10.81 37.32 -3.29
CA GLN A 258 -10.04 36.30 -3.99
C GLN A 258 -10.81 34.96 -4.11
N ALA A 259 -12.13 35.04 -4.30
CA ALA A 259 -13.01 33.89 -4.38
C ALA A 259 -14.16 34.06 -5.39
N PHE A 260 -14.64 32.94 -5.92
CA PHE A 260 -15.94 32.81 -6.56
C PHE A 260 -17.03 32.80 -5.48
N GLU A 261 -18.03 33.67 -5.60
CA GLU A 261 -19.05 33.85 -4.57
C GLU A 261 -20.43 33.46 -5.07
N TYR A 262 -21.21 32.79 -4.22
CA TYR A 262 -22.60 32.45 -4.47
C TYR A 262 -23.43 32.58 -3.19
N GLU A 263 -24.68 33.06 -3.32
CA GLU A 263 -25.64 33.11 -2.21
C GLU A 263 -26.75 32.09 -2.47
N ALA A 264 -26.84 31.09 -1.58
CA ALA A 264 -27.86 30.06 -1.62
C ALA A 264 -28.94 30.36 -0.58
N THR A 265 -30.21 30.16 -0.93
CA THR A 265 -31.33 30.27 0.01
C THR A 265 -32.03 28.92 0.13
N VAL A 266 -32.00 28.34 1.33
CA VAL A 266 -32.65 27.08 1.67
C VAL A 266 -33.97 27.39 2.37
N THR A 267 -35.08 26.86 1.87
CA THR A 267 -36.43 27.15 2.38
C THR A 267 -36.91 26.08 3.35
N THR A 268 -37.16 24.87 2.86
CA THR A 268 -37.66 23.73 3.64
C THR A 268 -37.19 22.38 3.11
N GLU A 269 -36.52 22.36 1.96
CA GLU A 269 -36.03 21.15 1.30
C GLU A 269 -34.50 21.16 1.25
N ASP A 270 -33.94 19.95 1.29
CA ASP A 270 -32.52 19.70 1.16
C ASP A 270 -31.98 20.34 -0.13
N THR A 271 -30.98 21.21 0.02
CA THR A 271 -30.34 21.87 -1.09
C THR A 271 -28.99 21.23 -1.39
N TYR A 272 -28.87 20.60 -2.54
CA TYR A 272 -27.68 19.96 -3.09
C TYR A 272 -27.00 20.88 -4.09
N LEU A 273 -25.71 21.13 -3.89
CA LEU A 273 -24.89 21.96 -4.77
C LEU A 273 -23.63 21.19 -5.19
N THR A 274 -23.23 21.37 -6.44
CA THR A 274 -21.96 20.89 -6.98
C THR A 274 -21.31 21.99 -7.79
N PHE A 275 -20.00 21.89 -7.94
CA PHE A 275 -19.21 22.85 -8.70
C PHE A 275 -18.56 22.18 -9.90
N GLY A 276 -18.18 22.97 -10.91
CA GLY A 276 -17.38 22.49 -12.01
C GLY A 276 -16.58 23.58 -12.71
N ASP A 277 -15.60 23.20 -13.53
CA ASP A 277 -14.76 24.14 -14.28
C ASP A 277 -15.19 24.33 -15.74
N ALA A 278 -16.30 23.72 -16.15
CA ALA A 278 -16.83 23.80 -17.51
C ALA A 278 -18.35 24.07 -17.55
N GLU A 279 -18.80 24.60 -18.70
CA GLU A 279 -20.22 24.71 -19.00
C GLU A 279 -20.85 23.32 -19.15
N PHE A 280 -22.10 23.18 -18.70
CA PHE A 280 -22.83 21.92 -18.78
C PHE A 280 -23.18 21.57 -20.24
N THR A 281 -22.63 20.46 -20.72
CA THR A 281 -22.97 19.88 -22.03
C THR A 281 -23.75 18.57 -21.89
N SER A 282 -23.34 17.71 -20.94
CA SER A 282 -24.01 16.47 -20.57
C SER A 282 -23.64 16.06 -19.15
N TRP A 283 -24.51 15.29 -18.49
CA TRP A 283 -24.24 14.79 -17.15
C TRP A 283 -23.01 13.88 -17.10
N SER A 284 -22.86 12.96 -18.07
CA SER A 284 -21.74 12.02 -18.08
C SER A 284 -20.39 12.71 -18.21
N ASP A 285 -20.29 13.75 -19.03
CA ASP A 285 -19.03 14.48 -19.24
C ASP A 285 -18.72 15.39 -18.04
N PHE A 286 -19.72 16.13 -17.56
CA PHE A 286 -19.56 16.99 -16.39
C PHE A 286 -19.17 16.17 -15.16
N ASN A 287 -19.90 15.09 -14.88
CA ASN A 287 -19.68 14.23 -13.73
C ASN A 287 -18.35 13.47 -13.80
N GLY A 288 -17.88 13.09 -14.99
CA GLY A 288 -16.65 12.29 -15.13
C GLY A 288 -15.36 13.10 -15.21
N LYS A 289 -15.43 14.42 -15.49
CA LYS A 289 -14.23 15.23 -15.82
C LYS A 289 -14.17 16.60 -15.19
N HIS A 290 -15.32 17.19 -14.85
CA HIS A 290 -15.41 18.61 -14.50
C HIS A 290 -15.97 18.85 -13.10
N ARG A 291 -16.57 17.84 -12.46
CA ARG A 291 -17.31 17.98 -11.21
C ARG A 291 -16.39 17.99 -9.98
N TYR A 292 -16.50 19.04 -9.18
CA TYR A 292 -15.82 19.19 -7.89
C TYR A 292 -16.81 19.17 -6.71
N ALA A 293 -16.50 18.38 -5.68
CA ALA A 293 -17.27 18.26 -4.44
C ALA A 293 -16.34 17.91 -3.25
N PRO A 294 -16.84 17.84 -2.00
CA PRO A 294 -16.03 17.56 -0.80
C PRO A 294 -15.36 16.16 -0.71
N GLY A 295 -15.41 15.33 -1.76
CA GLY A 295 -14.72 14.03 -1.79
C GLY A 295 -15.54 12.83 -1.32
N GLU A 296 -16.63 13.02 -0.57
CA GLU A 296 -17.39 11.94 0.07
C GLU A 296 -18.91 12.10 -0.08
N GLY A 297 -19.53 11.41 -1.05
CA GLY A 297 -20.99 11.34 -1.19
C GLY A 297 -21.69 12.70 -1.07
N ASN A 298 -22.94 12.71 -0.60
CA ASN A 298 -23.62 13.96 -0.27
C ASN A 298 -23.23 14.41 1.14
N THR A 299 -22.18 15.23 1.25
CA THR A 299 -21.65 15.71 2.52
C THR A 299 -22.47 16.91 3.02
N GLU A 300 -22.88 16.90 4.28
CA GLU A 300 -23.52 18.06 4.90
C GLU A 300 -22.53 19.23 5.04
N ALA A 301 -22.98 20.43 4.70
CA ALA A 301 -22.15 21.63 4.73
C ALA A 301 -21.61 21.93 6.12
N VAL A 302 -20.29 22.06 6.24
CA VAL A 302 -19.64 22.56 7.45
C VAL A 302 -19.58 24.09 7.39
N VAL A 303 -20.31 24.74 8.29
CA VAL A 303 -20.37 26.20 8.38
C VAL A 303 -19.14 26.74 9.11
N ASP A 304 -18.63 27.88 8.64
CA ASP A 304 -17.47 28.60 9.19
C ASP A 304 -16.16 27.79 9.21
N ALA A 305 -16.08 26.75 8.37
CA ALA A 305 -14.88 25.95 8.14
C ALA A 305 -14.50 25.92 6.67
N GLU A 306 -13.19 25.83 6.41
CA GLU A 306 -12.65 25.61 5.08
C GLU A 306 -12.74 24.12 4.72
N VAL A 307 -13.22 23.83 3.51
CA VAL A 307 -13.36 22.49 2.93
C VAL A 307 -12.69 22.49 1.56
N GLN A 308 -11.78 21.55 1.32
CA GLN A 308 -11.18 21.37 0.00
C GLN A 308 -12.16 20.64 -0.93
N LEU A 309 -12.44 21.22 -2.10
CA LEU A 309 -13.15 20.52 -3.16
C LEU A 309 -12.14 19.73 -4.01
N VAL A 310 -12.53 18.51 -4.36
CA VAL A 310 -11.75 17.56 -5.15
C VAL A 310 -12.57 17.09 -6.35
N LEU A 311 -11.89 16.71 -7.43
CA LEU A 311 -12.53 16.17 -8.61
C LEU A 311 -13.12 14.79 -8.27
N VAL A 312 -14.42 14.62 -8.44
CA VAL A 312 -15.13 13.39 -8.07
C VAL A 312 -16.15 12.96 -9.11
N ASN A 313 -16.33 11.65 -9.22
CA ASN A 313 -17.38 11.04 -10.05
C ASN A 313 -18.72 10.95 -9.32
N ASP A 314 -18.80 11.30 -8.04
CA ASP A 314 -20.07 11.49 -7.32
C ASP A 314 -19.92 12.35 -6.05
N GLY A 315 -21.03 12.95 -5.60
CA GLY A 315 -21.11 13.69 -4.34
C GLY A 315 -21.48 15.18 -4.46
N ASN A 316 -22.11 15.73 -3.43
CA ASN A 316 -22.61 17.11 -3.39
C ASN A 316 -22.39 17.75 -2.03
N VAL A 317 -22.35 19.07 -2.02
CA VAL A 317 -22.56 19.87 -0.81
C VAL A 317 -24.05 19.88 -0.49
N LEU A 318 -24.42 19.45 0.72
CA LEU A 318 -25.80 19.38 1.20
C LEU A 318 -26.06 20.44 2.28
N LEU A 319 -26.96 21.38 1.98
CA LEU A 319 -27.49 22.38 2.91
C LEU A 319 -28.89 21.95 3.35
N LYS A 320 -29.05 21.51 4.60
CA LYS A 320 -30.34 21.02 5.15
C LYS A 320 -31.13 22.08 5.90
N THR A 321 -30.42 22.97 6.58
CA THR A 321 -31.08 23.91 7.50
C THR A 321 -31.62 25.09 6.72
N PRO A 322 -32.91 25.46 6.89
CA PRO A 322 -33.46 26.67 6.29
C PRO A 322 -32.64 27.92 6.63
N GLY A 323 -32.32 28.72 5.63
CA GLY A 323 -31.54 29.92 5.81
C GLY A 323 -30.86 30.39 4.53
N THR A 324 -30.25 31.57 4.61
CA THR A 324 -29.37 32.10 3.57
C THR A 324 -27.94 31.70 3.90
N TYR A 325 -27.20 31.22 2.91
CA TYR A 325 -25.80 30.84 3.01
C TYR A 325 -24.98 31.61 1.99
N LYS A 326 -23.79 32.06 2.41
CA LYS A 326 -22.77 32.57 1.50
C LYS A 326 -21.72 31.50 1.30
N ILE A 327 -21.48 31.17 0.05
CA ILE A 327 -20.51 30.19 -0.38
C ILE A 327 -19.39 30.96 -1.08
N SER A 328 -18.16 30.74 -0.63
CA SER A 328 -16.96 31.32 -1.22
C SER A 328 -16.03 30.17 -1.61
N VAL A 329 -15.60 30.11 -2.86
CA VAL A 329 -14.66 29.11 -3.37
C VAL A 329 -13.45 29.81 -3.99
N THR A 330 -12.24 29.54 -3.51
CA THR A 330 -11.01 30.11 -4.07
C THR A 330 -10.60 29.43 -5.38
N LYS A 331 -9.62 29.98 -6.11
CA LYS A 331 -9.12 29.37 -7.34
C LYS A 331 -8.50 27.99 -7.13
N ASP A 332 -7.87 27.75 -5.97
CA ASP A 332 -7.36 26.45 -5.54
C ASP A 332 -8.44 25.55 -4.90
N LEU A 333 -9.72 25.86 -5.17
CA LEU A 333 -10.87 25.02 -4.83
C LEU A 333 -11.11 24.83 -3.33
N LYS A 334 -10.70 25.78 -2.49
CA LYS A 334 -11.08 25.82 -1.07
C LYS A 334 -12.41 26.53 -0.91
N MET A 335 -13.39 25.81 -0.39
CA MET A 335 -14.73 26.30 -0.12
C MET A 335 -14.88 26.70 1.34
N THR A 336 -15.53 27.83 1.61
CA THR A 336 -16.07 28.17 2.93
C THR A 336 -17.55 28.50 2.80
N ILE A 337 -18.35 27.98 3.72
CA ILE A 337 -19.78 28.26 3.80
C ILE A 337 -20.04 29.03 5.08
N THR A 338 -20.66 30.20 4.98
CA THR A 338 -21.06 31.00 6.15
C THR A 338 -22.56 31.21 6.11
N THR A 339 -23.19 31.37 7.27
CA THR A 339 -24.60 31.79 7.30
C THR A 339 -24.68 33.26 6.91
N GLY A 340 -25.61 33.60 6.02
CA GLY A 340 -25.94 34.97 5.62
C GLY A 340 -26.55 35.83 6.74
N GLY A 341 -26.46 35.36 7.99
CA GLY A 341 -26.91 36.07 9.17
C GLY A 341 -26.24 37.44 9.29
N THR A 342 -26.98 38.40 9.81
CA THR A 342 -26.53 39.78 10.09
C THR A 342 -25.56 39.80 11.28
N GLY A 343 -24.35 39.27 11.07
CA GLY A 343 -23.21 39.31 11.99
C GLY A 343 -22.43 40.64 11.95
N ILE A 344 -21.54 40.85 12.92
CA ILE A 344 -20.72 42.07 13.05
C ILE A 344 -19.66 42.11 11.95
N ASN A 345 -19.94 42.80 10.84
CA ASN A 345 -19.01 42.90 9.72
C ASN A 345 -18.02 44.08 9.83
N SER A 346 -18.28 45.04 10.73
CA SER A 346 -17.36 46.14 11.05
C SER A 346 -17.78 46.87 12.34
N ILE A 347 -16.80 47.46 13.01
CA ILE A 347 -16.99 48.33 14.18
C ILE A 347 -16.50 49.73 13.79
N TYR A 348 -17.39 50.73 13.84
CA TYR A 348 -16.98 52.12 13.63
C TYR A 348 -16.36 52.66 14.93
N VAL A 349 -15.08 53.02 14.86
CA VAL A 349 -14.44 53.83 15.89
C VAL A 349 -14.78 55.28 15.59
N ASP A 350 -15.44 55.97 16.52
CA ASP A 350 -15.68 57.40 16.36
C ASP A 350 -14.33 58.14 16.38
N GLY A 351 -13.90 58.56 15.19
CA GLY A 351 -12.78 59.47 14.97
C GLY A 351 -13.23 60.82 14.42
N VAL A 352 -14.55 61.11 14.42
CA VAL A 352 -15.11 62.31 13.78
C VAL A 352 -15.99 63.05 14.79
N SER A 353 -15.33 63.81 15.69
CA SER A 353 -15.73 65.07 16.37
C SER A 353 -17.22 65.46 16.56
N GLY A 354 -18.16 64.53 16.54
CA GLY A 354 -19.59 64.77 16.56
C GLY A 354 -20.25 63.91 17.62
N ASP A 355 -20.90 64.55 18.59
CA ASP A 355 -21.65 63.88 19.66
C ASP A 355 -22.72 62.95 19.06
N ILE A 356 -22.57 61.63 19.19
CA ILE A 356 -23.53 60.65 18.67
C ILE A 356 -24.92 60.78 19.30
N PHE A 357 -25.09 61.59 20.35
CA PHE A 357 -26.38 61.88 20.97
C PHE A 357 -27.03 63.18 20.46
N SER A 358 -26.38 63.92 19.56
CA SER A 358 -26.81 65.27 19.11
C SER A 358 -28.01 65.32 18.18
N ASP A 359 -28.28 64.26 17.41
CA ASP A 359 -29.37 64.23 16.42
C ASP A 359 -30.72 63.74 17.01
N GLY A 360 -30.80 63.58 18.33
CA GLY A 360 -32.00 63.15 19.05
C GLY A 360 -32.43 61.70 18.79
N LYS A 361 -31.70 60.93 17.97
CA LYS A 361 -32.03 59.53 17.68
C LYS A 361 -31.68 58.62 18.86
N PRO A 362 -32.48 57.59 19.14
CA PRO A 362 -32.20 56.68 20.24
C PRO A 362 -30.93 55.85 19.98
N VAL A 363 -30.17 55.65 21.05
CA VAL A 363 -28.93 54.87 21.08
C VAL A 363 -29.12 53.78 22.14
N TYR A 364 -28.71 52.55 21.85
CA TYR A 364 -28.87 51.40 22.74
C TYR A 364 -27.53 50.73 23.04
N ASN A 365 -27.36 50.14 24.23
CA ASN A 365 -26.23 49.24 24.47
C ASN A 365 -26.51 47.83 23.93
N LEU A 366 -25.54 46.92 24.06
CA LEU A 366 -25.67 45.53 23.62
C LEU A 366 -26.76 44.74 24.37
N SER A 367 -27.20 45.22 25.54
CA SER A 367 -28.31 44.63 26.31
C SER A 367 -29.68 45.21 25.92
N GLY A 368 -29.76 46.00 24.84
CA GLY A 368 -31.01 46.61 24.38
C GLY A 368 -31.51 47.76 25.26
N GLN A 369 -30.71 48.22 26.22
CA GLN A 369 -31.07 49.34 27.08
C GLN A 369 -30.74 50.65 26.36
N ARG A 370 -31.67 51.60 26.39
CA ARG A 370 -31.41 52.95 25.87
C ARG A 370 -30.34 53.62 26.72
N VAL A 371 -29.32 54.16 26.07
CA VAL A 371 -28.20 54.87 26.71
C VAL A 371 -28.18 56.34 26.31
N PHE A 372 -27.53 57.15 27.14
CA PHE A 372 -27.49 58.61 27.01
C PHE A 372 -26.05 59.12 27.01
N LYS A 373 -25.91 60.42 26.75
CA LYS A 373 -24.62 61.13 26.76
C LYS A 373 -23.82 60.81 28.02
N GLY A 374 -22.58 60.36 27.84
CA GLY A 374 -21.67 59.92 28.92
C GLY A 374 -21.49 58.40 29.03
N TYR A 375 -22.29 57.59 28.32
CA TYR A 375 -22.08 56.15 28.24
C TYR A 375 -20.79 55.82 27.47
N LYS A 376 -19.98 54.88 28.00
CA LYS A 376 -18.76 54.37 27.36
C LYS A 376 -18.94 52.90 26.97
N GLY A 377 -18.41 52.53 25.83
CA GLY A 377 -18.46 51.16 25.30
C GLY A 377 -19.16 51.06 23.95
N VAL A 378 -19.53 49.83 23.57
CA VAL A 378 -20.17 49.55 22.28
C VAL A 378 -21.66 49.87 22.36
N VAL A 379 -22.15 50.66 21.41
CA VAL A 379 -23.56 51.04 21.28
C VAL A 379 -24.09 50.75 19.88
N ILE A 380 -25.42 50.70 19.74
CA ILE A 380 -26.16 50.54 18.51
C ILE A 380 -26.96 51.82 18.25
N LYS A 381 -26.76 52.44 17.08
CA LYS A 381 -27.51 53.61 16.60
C LYS A 381 -27.84 53.43 15.12
N ASN A 382 -29.13 53.52 14.75
CA ASN A 382 -29.61 53.29 13.37
C ASN A 382 -29.06 51.98 12.76
N GLY A 383 -29.07 50.88 13.52
CA GLY A 383 -28.56 49.57 13.08
C GLY A 383 -27.04 49.45 13.00
N LYS A 384 -26.28 50.53 13.25
CA LYS A 384 -24.81 50.52 13.22
C LYS A 384 -24.25 50.39 14.64
N LYS A 385 -23.20 49.58 14.79
CA LYS A 385 -22.43 49.44 16.03
C LYS A 385 -21.31 50.50 16.06
N ILE A 386 -21.22 51.26 17.14
CA ILE A 386 -20.28 52.38 17.31
C ILE A 386 -19.56 52.22 18.66
N VAL A 387 -18.26 52.51 18.72
CA VAL A 387 -17.52 52.59 19.99
C VAL A 387 -17.53 54.02 20.52
N VAL A 388 -18.11 54.21 21.70
CA VAL A 388 -18.05 55.48 22.44
C VAL A 388 -16.93 55.40 23.48
N LYS A 389 -15.92 56.26 23.35
CA LYS A 389 -14.73 56.25 24.23
C LYS A 389 -14.90 57.10 25.48
#